data_AF-A0A317I4U1-F1
#
_entry.id   AF-A0A317I4U1-F1
#
_cell.length_a   1.000
_cell.length_b   1.000
_cell.length_c   1.000
_cell.angle_alpha   90.00
_cell.angle_beta   90.00
_cell.angle_gamma   90.00
#
_symmetry.space_group_name_H-M   'P 1'
#
loop_
_entity.id
_entity.type
_entity.pdbx_description
1 polymer ?
#
loop_
_entity_poly.entity_id
_entity_poly.type
_entity_poly.pdbx_seq_one_letter_code
_entity_poly.pdbx_strand_id
1 'polypeptide(L)'
;MHLRLIGIPLVMLLMAPLAEAQDRVMPAVGGPGGGRFEARCPSGQMLGGFELRVGDDVDAIRPLCRTLAVNLVKIHVNVHRDLHDNLVPEHDEERVEYGVNGAAIAPTDWYGGGGGSVKFLTCPSNKPLVSAIYVEAEGVDTVIVNRITLLCEVVSGGVPTESRDRKFWENYPLENTIQGPNYNKTHPGGFQSQATETNGTSICPDSNNHATKAVGISGRSGRWLDAVGLICGDEKLPPTPVQAVGRTKAPPPQPGASPTPSLTICQAARMARARNSPAAAGLEAQCRAAGAAGEPPPVKAVERVKSTQTSDTSGQDRSICDVAKEARARNSPAAAGLEAQCQATRLNELASRGAEIANRDPMTIELRNRQSEGHVRRGFDIGMAAAEGQTQPGPGKEQIRDSLGPEGRVEKYQEQTGFDTAVDFSLER
;
A
#
# COMPACT_ATOMS: atom_id res chain seq x y z
N MET A 1 5.05 66.90 27.73
CA MET A 1 5.48 65.53 27.32
C MET A 1 4.28 64.61 27.44
N HIS A 2 3.68 64.22 26.30
CA HIS A 2 2.56 63.28 26.27
C HIS A 2 3.08 61.90 25.85
N LEU A 3 3.17 60.99 26.80
CA LEU A 3 3.55 59.60 26.59
C LEU A 3 2.27 58.79 26.34
N ARG A 4 2.03 58.40 25.08
CA ARG A 4 0.94 57.50 24.72
C ARG A 4 1.41 56.05 24.95
N LEU A 5 0.87 55.40 25.97
CA LEU A 5 0.94 53.95 26.16
C LEU A 5 0.00 53.30 25.13
N ILE A 6 0.56 52.57 24.17
CA ILE A 6 -0.19 51.68 23.27
C ILE A 6 -0.07 50.28 23.87
N GLY A 7 -1.13 49.81 24.51
CA GLY A 7 -1.26 48.43 24.97
C GLY A 7 -1.63 47.53 23.79
N ILE A 8 -0.69 46.67 23.37
CA ILE A 8 -0.96 45.57 22.46
C ILE A 8 -1.23 44.32 23.32
N PRO A 9 -2.41 43.69 23.24
CA PRO A 9 -2.67 42.46 23.98
C PRO A 9 -1.90 41.31 23.33
N LEU A 10 -0.95 40.76 24.09
CA LEU A 10 -0.18 39.57 23.79
C LEU A 10 -1.09 38.34 23.86
N VAL A 11 -1.86 38.07 22.79
CA VAL A 11 -2.56 36.80 22.61
C VAL A 11 -1.60 35.85 21.87
N MET A 12 -0.62 35.30 22.60
CA MET A 12 0.14 34.12 22.13
C MET A 12 -0.73 32.88 22.32
N LEU A 13 -1.48 32.55 21.26
CA LEU A 13 -2.21 31.29 21.14
C LEU A 13 -1.19 30.16 20.91
N LEU A 14 -0.88 29.39 21.96
CA LEU A 14 -0.06 28.18 21.90
C LEU A 14 -0.79 27.10 21.07
N MET A 15 -0.56 27.10 19.76
CA MET A 15 -0.87 25.97 18.89
C MET A 15 0.23 24.91 19.10
N ALA A 16 0.09 24.09 20.15
CA ALA A 16 0.95 22.91 20.29
C ALA A 16 0.61 21.94 19.15
N PRO A 17 1.59 21.57 18.28
CA PRO A 17 1.33 20.58 17.25
C PRO A 17 0.97 19.26 17.93
N LEU A 18 -0.17 18.69 17.54
CA LEU A 18 -0.48 17.30 17.83
C LEU A 18 0.69 16.48 17.27
N ALA A 19 1.47 15.87 18.15
CA ALA A 19 2.53 14.95 17.76
C ALA A 19 1.86 13.75 17.09
N GLU A 20 1.79 13.77 15.77
CA GLU A 20 1.51 12.56 15.01
C GLU A 20 2.68 11.63 15.23
N ALA A 21 2.39 10.42 15.73
CA ALA A 21 3.41 9.39 15.89
C ALA A 21 4.05 9.15 14.52
N GLN A 22 5.33 9.51 14.40
CA GLN A 22 6.06 9.37 13.15
C GLN A 22 6.46 7.91 12.98
N ASP A 23 6.10 7.34 11.83
CA ASP A 23 6.63 6.03 11.46
C ASP A 23 8.16 6.09 11.44
N ARG A 24 8.77 5.06 12.01
CA ARG A 24 10.21 4.88 12.03
C ARG A 24 10.62 3.86 10.99
N VAL A 25 11.32 4.32 9.96
CA VAL A 25 11.94 3.46 8.95
C VAL A 25 13.21 2.85 9.55
N MET A 26 13.25 1.53 9.66
CA MET A 26 14.42 0.80 10.16
C MET A 26 15.47 0.64 9.06
N PRO A 27 16.77 0.54 9.41
CA PRO A 27 17.80 0.24 8.43
C PRO A 27 17.49 -1.06 7.68
N ALA A 28 17.57 -1.00 6.35
CA ALA A 28 17.42 -2.18 5.51
C ALA A 28 18.68 -3.06 5.59
N VAL A 29 18.49 -4.37 5.58
CA VAL A 29 19.55 -5.39 5.58
C VAL A 29 19.64 -5.97 4.18
N GLY A 30 20.86 -6.04 3.63
CA GLY A 30 21.14 -6.54 2.29
C GLY A 30 22.26 -5.77 1.60
N GLY A 31 22.25 -5.75 0.27
CA GLY A 31 23.23 -5.05 -0.55
C GLY A 31 22.86 -3.61 -0.93
N PRO A 32 23.80 -2.88 -1.54
CA PRO A 32 23.63 -1.47 -1.89
C PRO A 32 22.91 -1.24 -3.24
N GLY A 33 22.57 -2.30 -3.97
CA GLY A 33 21.97 -2.22 -5.31
C GLY A 33 20.57 -1.61 -5.34
N GLY A 34 20.01 -1.46 -6.54
CA GLY A 34 18.61 -1.05 -6.74
C GLY A 34 18.24 0.38 -6.31
N GLY A 35 16.98 0.72 -6.56
CA GLY A 35 16.33 1.96 -6.11
C GLY A 35 15.67 1.77 -4.74
N ARG A 36 15.54 2.85 -3.96
CA ARG A 36 14.89 2.80 -2.64
C ARG A 36 13.37 2.65 -2.78
N PHE A 37 12.77 1.90 -1.87
CA PHE A 37 11.31 1.81 -1.76
C PHE A 37 10.83 1.85 -0.31
N GLU A 38 9.57 2.26 -0.14
CA GLU A 38 8.81 2.22 1.11
C GLU A 38 7.38 1.78 0.79
N ALA A 39 6.87 0.81 1.55
CA ALA A 39 5.57 0.19 1.34
C ALA A 39 4.87 0.02 2.68
N ARG A 40 3.98 0.97 2.98
CA ARG A 40 3.19 0.97 4.20
C ARG A 40 1.87 0.21 3.99
N CYS A 41 1.46 -0.54 5.01
CA CYS A 41 0.12 -1.07 5.09
C CYS A 41 -0.93 0.07 5.14
N PRO A 42 -2.13 -0.15 4.57
CA PRO A 42 -3.24 0.79 4.69
C PRO A 42 -3.56 1.11 6.16
N SER A 43 -4.13 2.28 6.41
CA SER A 43 -4.52 2.69 7.77
C SER A 43 -5.42 1.66 8.44
N GLY A 44 -5.09 1.29 9.69
CA GLY A 44 -5.79 0.26 10.46
C GLY A 44 -5.35 -1.17 10.14
N GLN A 45 -4.23 -1.34 9.46
CA GLN A 45 -3.66 -2.64 9.11
C GLN A 45 -2.17 -2.72 9.44
N MET A 46 -1.77 -3.86 10.01
CA MET A 46 -0.40 -4.15 10.35
C MET A 46 0.21 -5.18 9.41
N LEU A 47 1.54 -5.25 9.38
CA LEU A 47 2.28 -6.22 8.60
C LEU A 47 2.11 -7.63 9.18
N GLY A 48 1.55 -8.54 8.38
CA GLY A 48 1.29 -9.93 8.77
C GLY A 48 2.14 -10.96 8.03
N GLY A 49 2.99 -10.52 7.10
CA GLY A 49 3.86 -11.37 6.30
C GLY A 49 4.24 -10.74 4.97
N PHE A 50 4.76 -11.57 4.06
CA PHE A 50 5.21 -11.19 2.73
C PHE A 50 4.66 -12.13 1.66
N GLU A 51 4.38 -11.56 0.50
CA GLU A 51 4.33 -12.29 -0.75
C GLU A 51 5.64 -12.01 -1.49
N LEU A 52 6.30 -13.09 -1.90
CA LEU A 52 7.65 -13.08 -2.43
C LEU A 52 7.66 -13.73 -3.81
N ARG A 53 8.54 -13.27 -4.69
CA ARG A 53 8.97 -14.03 -5.86
C ARG A 53 10.35 -14.59 -5.55
N VAL A 54 10.48 -15.90 -5.65
CA VAL A 54 11.71 -16.61 -5.24
C VAL A 54 12.14 -17.54 -6.36
N GLY A 55 13.32 -17.28 -6.89
CA GLY A 55 14.05 -18.12 -7.83
C GLY A 55 15.31 -18.65 -7.15
N ASP A 56 16.47 -18.36 -7.74
CA ASP A 56 17.77 -18.61 -7.10
C ASP A 56 18.00 -17.68 -5.91
N ASP A 57 17.40 -16.48 -5.95
CA ASP A 57 17.37 -15.48 -4.89
C ASP A 57 15.94 -14.94 -4.70
N VAL A 58 15.76 -13.96 -3.80
CA VAL A 58 14.49 -13.23 -3.70
C VAL A 58 14.42 -12.19 -4.83
N ASP A 59 13.65 -12.50 -5.87
CA ASP A 59 13.44 -11.59 -7.01
C ASP A 59 12.64 -10.35 -6.63
N ALA A 60 11.57 -10.51 -5.86
CA ALA A 60 10.71 -9.40 -5.47
C ALA A 60 9.92 -9.66 -4.19
N ILE A 61 9.46 -8.59 -3.57
CA ILE A 61 8.66 -8.61 -2.34
C ILE A 61 7.49 -7.63 -2.42
N ARG A 62 6.40 -7.95 -1.72
CA ARG A 62 5.38 -6.97 -1.30
C ARG A 62 4.76 -7.35 0.05
N PRO A 63 4.30 -6.37 0.84
CA PRO A 63 3.75 -6.65 2.17
C PRO A 63 2.37 -7.30 2.10
N LEU A 64 2.13 -8.25 3.01
CA LEU A 64 0.80 -8.77 3.32
C LEU A 64 0.30 -8.07 4.59
N CYS A 65 -0.80 -7.35 4.47
CA CYS A 65 -1.36 -6.55 5.54
C CYS A 65 -2.58 -7.24 6.16
N ARG A 66 -2.73 -7.10 7.47
CA ARG A 66 -3.82 -7.69 8.25
C ARG A 66 -4.57 -6.62 9.00
N THR A 67 -5.89 -6.67 8.92
CA THR A 67 -6.75 -5.90 9.81
C THR A 67 -6.85 -6.63 11.14
N LEU A 68 -6.55 -5.93 12.23
CA LEU A 68 -6.82 -6.41 13.58
C LEU A 68 -8.30 -6.15 13.89
N ALA A 69 -9.11 -7.20 13.93
CA ALA A 69 -10.46 -7.13 14.47
C ALA A 69 -10.35 -7.22 15.99
N VAL A 70 -10.76 -6.16 16.67
CA VAL A 70 -10.84 -6.17 18.14
C VAL A 70 -12.14 -6.88 18.51
N ASN A 71 -12.06 -8.13 18.96
CA ASN A 71 -13.19 -8.85 19.55
C ASN A 71 -13.10 -8.68 21.06
N LEU A 72 -14.03 -7.92 21.63
CA LEU A 72 -14.19 -7.85 23.08
C LEU A 72 -14.84 -9.14 23.54
N VAL A 73 -14.06 -10.03 24.16
CA VAL A 73 -14.57 -11.27 24.75
C VAL A 73 -14.70 -11.02 26.25
N LYS A 74 -15.94 -11.12 26.75
CA LYS A 74 -16.17 -11.16 28.20
C LYS A 74 -15.78 -12.54 28.70
N ILE A 75 -14.76 -12.61 29.54
CA ILE A 75 -14.37 -13.84 30.21
C ILE A 75 -14.99 -13.81 31.59
N HIS A 76 -15.84 -14.78 31.86
CA HIS A 76 -16.36 -15.00 33.20
C HIS A 76 -15.33 -15.80 33.98
N VAL A 77 -14.70 -15.17 34.97
CA VAL A 77 -13.68 -15.83 35.81
C VAL A 77 -14.42 -16.49 36.97
N ASN A 78 -14.58 -17.82 36.89
CA ASN A 78 -15.21 -18.59 37.96
C ASN A 78 -14.38 -18.52 39.25
N VAL A 79 -15.07 -18.42 40.38
CA VAL A 79 -14.49 -18.40 41.73
C VAL A 79 -13.57 -19.60 41.94
N HIS A 80 -12.30 -19.33 42.29
CA HIS A 80 -11.40 -20.36 42.78
C HIS A 80 -11.09 -20.14 44.25
N ARG A 81 -11.02 -21.25 45.00
CA ARG A 81 -10.68 -21.24 46.42
C ARG A 81 -9.17 -21.21 46.49
N ASP A 82 -8.59 -20.08 46.89
CA ASP A 82 -7.15 -19.98 47.00
C ASP A 82 -6.63 -20.91 48.11
N LEU A 83 -5.32 -21.19 48.09
CA LEU A 83 -4.63 -22.03 49.09
C LEU A 83 -4.82 -21.58 50.56
N HIS A 84 -5.39 -20.39 50.78
CA HIS A 84 -5.66 -19.80 52.10
C HIS A 84 -7.17 -19.73 52.42
N ASP A 85 -8.02 -20.44 51.67
CA ASP A 85 -9.47 -20.58 51.91
C ASP A 85 -10.27 -19.26 51.87
N ASN A 86 -9.67 -18.19 51.36
CA ASN A 86 -10.35 -16.92 51.12
C ASN A 86 -11.17 -17.00 49.82
N LEU A 87 -12.45 -16.65 49.92
CA LEU A 87 -13.32 -16.45 48.75
C LEU A 87 -12.90 -15.14 48.07
N VAL A 88 -12.23 -15.25 46.93
CA VAL A 88 -12.03 -14.10 46.03
C VAL A 88 -13.37 -13.83 45.33
N PRO A 89 -13.88 -12.57 45.34
CA PRO A 89 -15.14 -12.23 44.67
C PRO A 89 -15.08 -12.55 43.18
N GLU A 90 -16.21 -13.02 42.64
CA GLU A 90 -16.41 -13.20 41.20
C GLU A 90 -16.31 -11.83 40.51
N HIS A 91 -15.39 -11.69 39.57
CA HIS A 91 -15.27 -10.50 38.73
C HIS A 91 -15.21 -10.90 37.26
N ASP A 92 -15.94 -10.16 36.42
CA ASP A 92 -15.83 -10.29 34.97
C ASP A 92 -14.54 -9.57 34.53
N GLU A 93 -13.60 -10.30 33.94
CA GLU A 93 -12.46 -9.69 33.25
C GLU A 93 -12.82 -9.51 31.77
N GLU A 94 -12.72 -8.28 31.29
CA GLU A 94 -12.82 -8.00 29.87
C GLU A 94 -11.44 -8.24 29.24
N ARG A 95 -11.30 -9.33 28.49
CA ARG A 95 -10.10 -9.61 27.72
C ARG A 95 -10.32 -9.21 26.28
N VAL A 96 -9.42 -8.37 25.78
CA VAL A 96 -9.39 -8.02 24.37
C VAL A 96 -8.75 -9.18 23.61
N GLU A 97 -9.56 -9.94 22.86
CA GLU A 97 -9.05 -10.89 21.88
C GLU A 97 -8.97 -10.21 20.52
N TYR A 98 -7.79 -10.26 19.91
CA TYR A 98 -7.60 -9.73 18.56
C TYR A 98 -7.91 -10.86 17.57
N GLY A 99 -9.11 -10.82 16.98
CA GLY A 99 -9.42 -11.59 15.79
C GLY A 99 -8.61 -11.07 14.60
N VAL A 100 -8.14 -11.97 13.75
CA VAL A 100 -7.30 -11.62 12.61
C VAL A 100 -8.08 -11.97 11.36
N ASN A 101 -8.44 -10.98 10.56
CA ASN A 101 -8.96 -11.25 9.23
C ASN A 101 -7.84 -11.87 8.37
N GLY A 102 -8.20 -12.68 7.36
CA GLY A 102 -7.23 -13.23 6.42
C GLY A 102 -6.29 -12.14 5.89
N ALA A 103 -4.99 -12.42 5.79
CA ALA A 103 -4.04 -11.44 5.28
C ALA A 103 -4.44 -11.04 3.86
N ALA A 104 -4.59 -9.73 3.65
CA ALA A 104 -4.84 -9.16 2.34
C ALA A 104 -3.52 -8.64 1.77
N ILE A 105 -3.32 -8.85 0.48
CA ILE A 105 -2.20 -8.24 -0.23
C ILE A 105 -2.38 -6.73 -0.15
N ALA A 106 -1.35 -6.01 0.31
CA ALA A 106 -1.38 -4.56 0.29
C ALA A 106 -1.60 -4.10 -1.17
N PRO A 107 -2.34 -3.01 -1.43
CA PRO A 107 -2.52 -2.46 -2.77
C PRO A 107 -1.23 -1.76 -3.23
N THR A 108 -0.12 -2.49 -3.26
CA THR A 108 1.21 -2.03 -3.66
C THR A 108 1.74 -2.93 -4.76
N ASP A 109 2.50 -2.32 -5.66
CA ASP A 109 3.26 -3.04 -6.68
C ASP A 109 4.35 -3.93 -6.06
N TRP A 110 4.93 -4.80 -6.88
CA TRP A 110 6.09 -5.61 -6.51
C TRP A 110 7.36 -4.74 -6.42
N TYR A 111 8.18 -4.96 -5.40
CA TYR A 111 9.50 -4.35 -5.27
C TYR A 111 10.57 -5.38 -5.63
N GLY A 112 11.10 -5.27 -6.85
CA GLY A 112 12.04 -6.22 -7.44
C GLY A 112 11.62 -6.65 -8.84
N GLY A 113 12.23 -7.74 -9.34
CA GLY A 113 12.02 -8.25 -10.69
C GLY A 113 10.82 -9.17 -10.87
N GLY A 114 10.58 -9.55 -12.12
CA GLY A 114 9.52 -10.49 -12.52
C GLY A 114 9.89 -11.96 -12.40
N GLY A 115 11.11 -12.29 -11.99
CA GLY A 115 11.61 -13.68 -11.90
C GLY A 115 10.93 -14.51 -10.81
N GLY A 116 11.39 -15.75 -10.66
CA GLY A 116 11.01 -16.64 -9.56
C GLY A 116 9.56 -17.13 -9.57
N SER A 117 9.25 -17.96 -8.57
CA SER A 117 7.89 -18.44 -8.28
C SER A 117 7.30 -17.68 -7.09
N VAL A 118 6.00 -17.43 -7.12
CA VAL A 118 5.32 -16.77 -6.01
C VAL A 118 5.29 -17.69 -4.78
N LYS A 119 5.71 -17.14 -3.64
CA LYS A 119 5.70 -17.79 -2.32
C LYS A 119 5.08 -16.86 -1.28
N PHE A 120 4.49 -17.44 -0.26
CA PHE A 120 3.89 -16.71 0.85
C PHE A 120 4.67 -17.03 2.12
N LEU A 121 5.11 -15.98 2.81
CA LEU A 121 5.74 -16.07 4.12
C LEU A 121 4.86 -15.33 5.11
N THR A 122 4.00 -16.04 5.82
CA THR A 122 2.96 -15.43 6.66
C THR A 122 3.12 -15.84 8.11
N CYS A 123 2.91 -14.88 9.00
CA CYS A 123 2.79 -15.17 10.42
C CYS A 123 1.54 -16.03 10.72
N PRO A 124 1.64 -16.97 11.68
CA PRO A 124 0.56 -17.88 12.05
C PRO A 124 -0.58 -17.14 12.76
N SER A 125 -1.78 -17.71 12.79
CA SER A 125 -2.98 -17.07 13.33
C SER A 125 -2.88 -16.69 14.82
N ASN A 126 -2.15 -17.47 15.62
CA ASN A 126 -1.95 -17.23 17.04
C ASN A 126 -0.87 -16.16 17.35
N LYS A 127 -0.07 -15.77 16.36
CA LYS A 127 0.95 -14.71 16.44
C LYS A 127 0.97 -13.97 15.11
N PRO A 128 -0.07 -13.18 14.80
CA PRO A 128 -0.38 -12.79 13.42
C PRO A 128 0.48 -11.66 12.86
N LEU A 129 1.33 -11.03 13.67
CA LEU A 129 2.05 -9.81 13.33
C LEU A 129 3.54 -10.05 13.22
N VAL A 130 4.16 -9.44 12.22
CA VAL A 130 5.63 -9.38 12.13
C VAL A 130 6.14 -8.38 13.17
N SER A 131 7.06 -8.82 14.04
CA SER A 131 7.71 -7.95 15.03
C SER A 131 9.20 -7.71 14.72
N ALA A 132 9.85 -8.69 14.07
CA ALA A 132 11.18 -8.55 13.52
C ALA A 132 11.37 -9.40 12.26
N ILE A 133 12.38 -9.04 11.47
CA ILE A 133 12.89 -9.88 10.38
C ILE A 133 14.39 -10.08 10.54
N TYR A 134 14.85 -11.27 10.15
CA TYR A 134 16.25 -11.55 9.91
C TYR A 134 16.45 -11.80 8.42
N VAL A 135 17.50 -11.21 7.87
CA VAL A 135 17.76 -11.21 6.43
C VAL A 135 19.20 -11.68 6.23
N GLU A 136 19.39 -12.61 5.30
CA GLU A 136 20.70 -12.96 4.76
C GLU A 136 20.71 -12.62 3.27
N ALA A 137 21.79 -11.99 2.84
CA ALA A 137 22.01 -11.59 1.47
C ALA A 137 23.42 -11.99 1.04
N GLU A 138 23.57 -12.39 -0.22
CA GLU A 138 24.83 -12.85 -0.76
C GLU A 138 25.02 -12.43 -2.22
N GLY A 139 26.27 -12.53 -2.71
CA GLY A 139 26.58 -12.41 -4.13
C GLY A 139 28.02 -11.98 -4.41
N VAL A 140 28.46 -12.12 -5.67
CA VAL A 140 29.83 -11.78 -6.10
C VAL A 140 29.89 -10.33 -6.57
N ASP A 141 29.12 -10.00 -7.60
CA ASP A 141 29.08 -8.65 -8.18
C ASP A 141 28.01 -7.77 -7.53
N THR A 142 26.91 -8.39 -7.09
CA THR A 142 25.78 -7.73 -6.43
C THR A 142 25.32 -8.55 -5.25
N VAL A 143 25.26 -7.93 -4.06
CA VAL A 143 24.72 -8.56 -2.86
C VAL A 143 23.20 -8.43 -2.88
N ILE A 144 22.48 -9.55 -2.92
CA ILE A 144 21.03 -9.62 -3.06
C ILE A 144 20.44 -10.52 -1.97
N VAL A 145 19.21 -10.24 -1.56
CA VAL A 145 18.53 -10.99 -0.48
C VAL A 145 18.28 -12.42 -0.93
N ASN A 146 18.79 -13.38 -0.16
CA ASN A 146 18.58 -14.80 -0.40
C ASN A 146 17.63 -15.42 0.64
N ARG A 147 17.73 -14.99 1.90
CA ARG A 147 16.93 -15.54 3.00
C ARG A 147 16.22 -14.46 3.80
N ILE A 148 14.95 -14.72 4.13
CA ILE A 148 14.16 -13.90 5.05
C ILE A 148 13.50 -14.83 6.08
N THR A 149 13.68 -14.52 7.36
CA THR A 149 12.99 -15.18 8.47
C THR A 149 12.14 -14.18 9.25
N LEU A 150 10.88 -14.53 9.51
CA LEU A 150 9.96 -13.71 10.31
C LEU A 150 10.01 -14.12 11.78
N LEU A 151 10.11 -13.13 12.67
CA LEU A 151 9.67 -13.27 14.05
C LEU A 151 8.24 -12.75 14.15
N CYS A 152 7.34 -13.64 14.57
CA CYS A 152 5.92 -13.38 14.65
C CYS A 152 5.45 -13.28 16.10
N GLU A 153 4.55 -12.33 16.39
CA GLU A 153 4.04 -12.05 17.73
C GLU A 153 2.55 -11.69 17.76
N VAL A 154 2.01 -11.66 18.99
CA VAL A 154 0.71 -11.07 19.31
C VAL A 154 0.83 -9.56 19.48
N VAL A 155 -0.31 -8.86 19.41
CA VAL A 155 -0.37 -7.38 19.53
C VAL A 155 0.29 -6.87 20.81
N SER A 156 0.13 -7.58 21.92
CA SER A 156 0.71 -7.23 23.23
C SER A 156 2.09 -7.84 23.48
N GLY A 157 2.67 -8.55 22.50
CA GLY A 157 4.00 -9.16 22.62
C GLY A 157 5.10 -8.12 22.58
N GLY A 158 6.22 -8.40 23.25
CA GLY A 158 7.48 -7.69 23.05
C GLY A 158 8.47 -8.61 22.35
N VAL A 159 9.40 -8.00 21.61
CA VAL A 159 10.44 -8.73 20.90
C VAL A 159 11.44 -9.32 21.89
N PRO A 160 11.70 -10.65 21.88
CA PRO A 160 12.69 -11.26 22.76
C PRO A 160 14.06 -10.60 22.56
N THR A 161 14.75 -10.28 23.65
CA THR A 161 16.07 -9.63 23.58
C THR A 161 17.10 -10.48 22.82
N GLU A 162 16.96 -11.80 22.87
CA GLU A 162 17.81 -12.75 22.15
C GLU A 162 17.68 -12.65 20.63
N SER A 163 16.59 -12.08 20.11
CA SER A 163 16.39 -11.89 18.67
C SER A 163 17.43 -10.96 18.03
N ARG A 164 18.21 -10.24 18.83
CA ARG A 164 19.37 -9.45 18.36
C ARG A 164 20.61 -10.30 18.11
N ASP A 165 20.66 -11.52 18.66
CA ASP A 165 21.75 -12.47 18.46
C ASP A 165 21.46 -13.34 17.22
N ARG A 166 22.45 -13.51 16.35
CA ARG A 166 22.40 -14.41 15.20
C ARG A 166 22.05 -15.84 15.60
N LYS A 167 22.55 -16.35 16.73
CA LYS A 167 22.33 -17.74 17.18
C LYS A 167 20.86 -18.06 17.45
N PHE A 168 20.06 -17.05 17.77
CA PHE A 168 18.62 -17.19 17.90
C PHE A 168 17.99 -17.62 16.57
N TRP A 169 18.43 -17.03 15.46
CA TRP A 169 17.88 -17.25 14.11
C TRP A 169 18.35 -18.55 13.47
N GLU A 170 19.51 -19.06 13.87
CA GLU A 170 20.03 -20.36 13.43
C GLU A 170 19.15 -21.53 13.93
N ASN A 171 18.48 -21.35 15.07
CA ASN A 171 17.58 -22.35 15.66
C ASN A 171 16.10 -22.00 15.49
N TYR A 172 15.78 -20.94 14.75
CA TYR A 172 14.41 -20.47 14.61
C TYR A 172 13.61 -21.37 13.65
N PRO A 173 12.29 -21.59 13.88
CA PRO A 173 11.51 -22.49 13.05
C PRO A 173 11.56 -22.15 11.55
N LEU A 174 11.84 -23.16 10.74
CA LEU A 174 11.98 -23.02 9.29
C LEU A 174 10.65 -22.68 8.60
N GLU A 175 9.50 -22.98 9.20
CA GLU A 175 8.20 -22.58 8.63
C GLU A 175 8.03 -21.05 8.50
N ASN A 176 8.80 -20.28 9.29
CA ASN A 176 8.83 -18.82 9.22
C ASN A 176 10.02 -18.32 8.40
N THR A 177 10.63 -19.17 7.58
CA THR A 177 11.77 -18.85 6.73
C THR A 177 11.45 -19.12 5.26
N ILE A 178 11.83 -18.19 4.39
CA ILE A 178 12.03 -18.45 2.98
C ILE A 178 13.51 -18.27 2.66
N GLN A 179 14.04 -19.18 1.85
CA GLN A 179 15.42 -19.24 1.43
C GLN A 179 15.47 -19.67 -0.04
N GLY A 180 16.14 -18.89 -0.88
CA GLY A 180 16.56 -19.36 -2.20
C GLY A 180 17.65 -20.44 -2.06
N PRO A 181 17.94 -21.21 -3.12
CA PRO A 181 19.07 -22.13 -3.10
C PRO A 181 20.35 -21.39 -2.68
N ASN A 182 21.12 -22.00 -1.78
CA ASN A 182 22.41 -21.42 -1.38
C ASN A 182 23.30 -21.28 -2.61
N TYR A 183 23.93 -20.12 -2.78
CA TYR A 183 24.94 -19.95 -3.80
C TYR A 183 26.02 -21.03 -3.63
N ASN A 184 26.09 -21.96 -4.58
CA ASN A 184 27.06 -23.04 -4.50
C ASN A 184 28.44 -22.48 -4.85
N LYS A 185 29.29 -22.35 -3.83
CA LYS A 185 30.68 -21.87 -3.95
C LYS A 185 31.56 -22.71 -4.90
N THR A 186 31.06 -23.86 -5.37
CA THR A 186 31.71 -24.69 -6.38
C THR A 186 31.06 -24.52 -7.75
N HIS A 187 31.28 -23.37 -8.40
CA HIS A 187 31.03 -23.28 -9.84
C HIS A 187 32.00 -24.22 -10.61
N PRO A 188 31.50 -24.95 -11.63
CA PRO A 188 32.32 -25.81 -12.48
C PRO A 188 33.24 -24.95 -13.35
N GLY A 189 34.41 -24.62 -12.80
CA GLY A 189 35.39 -23.70 -13.39
C GLY A 189 36.58 -23.37 -12.48
N GLY A 190 36.52 -23.73 -11.20
CA GLY A 190 37.70 -23.76 -10.32
C GLY A 190 38.18 -22.40 -9.78
N PHE A 191 37.56 -21.28 -10.17
CA PHE A 191 37.79 -19.99 -9.52
C PHE A 191 36.84 -19.82 -8.34
N GLN A 192 37.40 -19.86 -7.12
CA GLN A 192 36.69 -19.50 -5.90
C GLN A 192 36.52 -17.97 -5.84
N SER A 193 35.52 -17.42 -6.54
CA SER A 193 35.07 -16.08 -6.19
C SER A 193 34.41 -16.16 -4.81
N GLN A 194 34.99 -15.47 -3.83
CA GLN A 194 34.36 -15.33 -2.52
C GLN A 194 33.11 -14.48 -2.69
N ALA A 195 31.94 -15.10 -2.59
CA ALA A 195 30.69 -14.35 -2.47
C ALA A 195 30.76 -13.49 -1.21
N THR A 196 30.35 -12.23 -1.32
CA THR A 196 30.14 -11.35 -0.19
C THR A 196 28.85 -11.77 0.49
N GLU A 197 28.92 -12.14 1.77
CA GLU A 197 27.76 -12.47 2.59
C GLU A 197 27.50 -11.33 3.58
N THR A 198 26.24 -10.91 3.71
CA THR A 198 25.79 -9.97 4.73
C THR A 198 24.52 -10.48 5.38
N ASN A 199 24.38 -10.22 6.67
CA ASN A 199 23.18 -10.56 7.41
C ASN A 199 22.90 -9.52 8.49
N GLY A 200 21.68 -9.53 9.00
CA GLY A 200 21.26 -8.59 10.01
C GLY A 200 19.78 -8.71 10.35
N THR A 201 19.39 -7.97 11.38
CA THR A 201 18.01 -7.90 11.83
C THR A 201 17.43 -6.51 11.62
N SER A 202 16.15 -6.47 11.30
CA SER A 202 15.35 -5.25 11.38
C SER A 202 14.25 -5.49 12.41
N ILE A 203 14.34 -4.79 13.54
CA ILE A 203 13.51 -4.99 14.73
C ILE A 203 12.81 -3.69 15.06
N CYS A 204 11.49 -3.73 15.26
CA CYS A 204 10.77 -2.56 15.75
C CYS A 204 11.15 -2.24 17.20
N PRO A 205 11.50 -0.99 17.52
CA PRO A 205 11.92 -0.63 18.87
C PRO A 205 10.74 -0.69 19.84
N ASP A 206 11.03 -1.20 21.04
CA ASP A 206 10.17 -0.96 22.20
C ASP A 206 10.44 0.45 22.70
N SER A 207 9.45 1.35 22.62
CA SER A 207 9.58 2.72 23.13
C SER A 207 8.71 2.90 24.36
N ASN A 208 9.31 3.14 25.54
CA ASN A 208 8.65 3.67 26.75
C ASN A 208 7.20 3.18 26.99
N ASN A 209 6.98 1.86 27.09
CA ASN A 209 5.69 1.18 27.30
C ASN A 209 4.73 1.10 26.10
N HIS A 210 5.18 1.49 24.90
CA HIS A 210 4.50 1.26 23.64
C HIS A 210 5.43 0.48 22.71
N ALA A 211 5.15 -0.81 22.53
CA ALA A 211 5.83 -1.63 21.54
C ALA A 211 5.35 -1.18 20.15
N THR A 212 6.21 -0.49 19.39
CA THR A 212 5.92 -0.17 17.99
C THR A 212 5.78 -1.47 17.20
N LYS A 213 4.86 -1.51 16.24
CA LYS A 213 4.61 -2.70 15.42
C LYS A 213 5.01 -2.45 13.98
N ALA A 214 5.33 -3.51 13.26
CA ALA A 214 5.63 -3.39 11.84
C ALA A 214 4.34 -3.02 11.10
N VAL A 215 4.36 -1.85 10.46
CA VAL A 215 3.27 -1.30 9.65
C VAL A 215 3.63 -1.27 8.17
N GLY A 216 4.76 -1.85 7.79
CA GLY A 216 5.21 -1.89 6.40
C GLY A 216 6.65 -2.36 6.26
N ILE A 217 7.16 -2.23 5.04
CA ILE A 217 8.55 -2.53 4.69
C ILE A 217 9.19 -1.36 3.97
N SER A 218 10.50 -1.26 4.09
CA SER A 218 11.34 -0.36 3.30
C SER A 218 12.53 -1.14 2.76
N GLY A 219 13.22 -0.62 1.77
CA GLY A 219 14.36 -1.35 1.23
C GLY A 219 14.95 -0.76 -0.01
N ARG A 220 15.65 -1.62 -0.74
CA ARG A 220 16.19 -1.36 -2.06
C ARG A 220 15.90 -2.53 -2.97
N SER A 221 15.52 -2.23 -4.21
CA SER A 221 15.23 -3.25 -5.20
C SER A 221 15.58 -2.78 -6.61
N GLY A 222 16.08 -3.69 -7.41
CA GLY A 222 16.29 -3.53 -8.85
C GLY A 222 15.73 -4.73 -9.58
N ARG A 223 16.61 -5.50 -10.21
CA ARG A 223 16.25 -6.80 -10.82
C ARG A 223 15.89 -7.84 -9.77
N TRP A 224 16.50 -7.76 -8.60
CA TRP A 224 16.20 -8.57 -7.42
C TRP A 224 15.89 -7.68 -6.23
N LEU A 225 15.51 -8.28 -5.11
CA LEU A 225 15.46 -7.60 -3.84
C LEU A 225 16.89 -7.43 -3.30
N ASP A 226 17.42 -6.20 -3.32
CA ASP A 226 18.78 -5.94 -2.85
C ASP A 226 18.84 -5.85 -1.33
N ALA A 227 17.88 -5.16 -0.70
CA ALA A 227 17.82 -5.01 0.75
C ALA A 227 16.39 -4.80 1.25
N VAL A 228 16.10 -5.24 2.49
CA VAL A 228 14.79 -5.04 3.12
C VAL A 228 14.91 -4.74 4.62
N GLY A 229 14.03 -3.87 5.10
CA GLY A 229 13.86 -3.48 6.49
C GLY A 229 12.38 -3.23 6.81
N LEU A 230 12.06 -3.01 8.08
CA LEU A 230 10.71 -2.76 8.54
C LEU A 230 10.42 -1.25 8.63
N ILE A 231 9.15 -0.90 8.46
CA ILE A 231 8.61 0.39 8.89
C ILE A 231 7.84 0.12 10.17
N CYS A 232 8.20 0.81 11.25
CA CYS A 232 7.64 0.60 12.58
C CYS A 232 6.79 1.81 12.97
N GLY A 233 5.58 1.56 13.45
CA GLY A 233 4.66 2.63 13.82
C GLY A 233 3.86 2.28 15.06
N ASP A 234 3.42 3.31 15.77
CA ASP A 234 2.37 3.22 16.77
C ASP A 234 1.05 3.21 16.03
N GLU A 235 0.60 2.04 15.58
CA GLU A 235 -0.74 2.01 15.00
C GLU A 235 -1.72 2.28 16.13
N LYS A 236 -2.38 3.44 16.06
CA LYS A 236 -3.59 3.72 16.82
C LYS A 236 -4.59 2.68 16.38
N LEU A 237 -4.66 1.57 17.11
CA LEU A 237 -5.76 0.63 17.02
C LEU A 237 -7.04 1.46 16.96
N PRO A 238 -7.96 1.16 16.03
CA PRO A 238 -9.20 1.90 15.95
C PRO A 238 -9.77 1.98 17.37
N PRO A 239 -10.16 3.18 17.83
CA PRO A 239 -10.62 3.35 19.21
C PRO A 239 -11.63 2.24 19.49
N THR A 240 -11.43 1.51 20.58
CA THR A 240 -12.33 0.44 21.00
C THR A 240 -13.75 0.92 20.76
N PRO A 241 -14.61 0.16 20.05
CA PRO A 241 -15.95 0.60 19.74
C PRO A 241 -16.58 1.07 21.03
N VAL A 242 -16.76 2.39 21.17
CA VAL A 242 -17.31 2.96 22.39
C VAL A 242 -18.68 2.32 22.49
N GLN A 243 -18.91 1.50 23.52
CA GLN A 243 -20.25 0.95 23.76
C GLN A 243 -21.20 2.14 23.64
N ALA A 244 -22.17 2.03 22.74
CA ALA A 244 -23.23 3.01 22.66
C ALA A 244 -23.91 2.97 24.03
N VAL A 245 -23.50 3.88 24.93
CA VAL A 245 -24.13 4.07 26.22
C VAL A 245 -25.60 4.25 25.89
N GLY A 246 -26.40 3.25 26.29
CA GLY A 246 -27.78 3.13 25.84
C GLY A 246 -28.44 4.49 25.94
N ARG A 247 -29.03 4.97 24.82
CA ARG A 247 -29.74 6.25 24.80
C ARG A 247 -30.63 6.30 26.04
N THR A 248 -30.25 7.13 27.00
CA THR A 248 -31.19 7.54 28.03
C THR A 248 -32.38 8.12 27.28
N LYS A 249 -33.58 7.65 27.66
CA LYS A 249 -34.86 8.12 27.13
C LYS A 249 -34.77 9.65 27.04
N ALA A 250 -34.85 10.19 25.82
CA ALA A 250 -34.83 11.63 25.63
C ALA A 250 -35.93 12.24 26.51
N PRO A 251 -35.65 13.33 27.24
CA PRO A 251 -36.68 14.06 27.97
C PRO A 251 -37.82 14.43 27.01
N PRO A 252 -39.09 14.41 27.48
CA PRO A 252 -40.20 14.85 26.66
C PRO A 252 -39.92 16.26 26.11
N PRO A 253 -40.27 16.53 24.83
CA PRO A 253 -39.90 17.77 24.17
C PRO A 253 -40.49 18.97 24.93
N GLN A 254 -39.62 19.92 25.28
CA GLN A 254 -40.05 21.21 25.81
C GLN A 254 -40.83 21.96 24.72
N PRO A 255 -41.99 22.55 25.05
CA PRO A 255 -42.75 23.37 24.12
C PRO A 255 -41.96 24.65 23.81
N GLY A 256 -41.46 24.78 22.58
CA GLY A 256 -40.83 26.01 22.09
C GLY A 256 -39.61 25.88 21.18
N ALA A 257 -39.05 24.67 20.97
CA ALA A 257 -37.92 24.50 20.05
C ALA A 257 -38.39 24.45 18.59
N SER A 258 -37.89 25.38 17.76
CA SER A 258 -38.13 25.41 16.32
C SER A 258 -37.61 24.13 15.64
N PRO A 259 -38.36 23.51 14.71
CA PRO A 259 -37.98 22.24 14.12
C PRO A 259 -36.79 22.40 13.18
N THR A 260 -35.67 21.74 13.51
CA THR A 260 -34.64 21.41 12.52
C THR A 260 -35.30 20.54 11.44
N PRO A 261 -35.04 20.78 10.14
CA PRO A 261 -35.66 19.98 9.08
C PRO A 261 -35.23 18.52 9.24
N SER A 262 -36.17 17.68 9.67
CA SER A 262 -35.98 16.24 9.78
C SER A 262 -35.67 15.68 8.39
N LEU A 263 -34.49 15.08 8.21
CA LEU A 263 -34.15 14.35 7.00
C LEU A 263 -35.25 13.33 6.69
N THR A 264 -35.72 13.29 5.45
CA THR A 264 -36.72 12.29 5.06
C THR A 264 -36.11 10.89 5.09
N ILE A 265 -36.93 9.85 5.27
CA ILE A 265 -36.48 8.45 5.33
C ILE A 265 -35.69 8.06 4.07
N CYS A 266 -36.08 8.56 2.91
CA CYS A 266 -35.37 8.33 1.65
C CYS A 266 -34.04 9.09 1.54
N GLN A 267 -33.92 10.26 2.18
CA GLN A 267 -32.66 10.97 2.29
C GLN A 267 -31.70 10.27 3.26
N ALA A 268 -32.21 9.76 4.39
CA ALA A 268 -31.46 8.92 5.32
C ALA A 268 -30.98 7.62 4.67
N ALA A 269 -31.82 6.96 3.87
CA ALA A 269 -31.44 5.76 3.11
C ALA A 269 -30.28 6.04 2.13
N ARG A 270 -30.34 7.15 1.38
CA ARG A 270 -29.27 7.56 0.46
C ARG A 270 -27.95 7.84 1.19
N MET A 271 -28.01 8.54 2.33
CA MET A 271 -26.82 8.81 3.14
C MET A 271 -26.25 7.56 3.81
N ALA A 272 -27.10 6.58 4.15
CA ALA A 272 -26.65 5.29 4.66
C ALA A 272 -25.95 4.47 3.58
N ARG A 273 -26.50 4.42 2.36
CA ARG A 273 -25.88 3.77 1.20
C ARG A 273 -24.54 4.41 0.83
N ALA A 274 -24.48 5.74 0.79
CA ALA A 274 -23.27 6.49 0.45
C ALA A 274 -22.09 6.23 1.42
N ARG A 275 -22.36 5.71 2.62
CA ARG A 275 -21.35 5.36 3.63
C ARG A 275 -21.20 3.84 3.85
N ASN A 276 -21.71 3.01 2.93
CA ASN A 276 -21.72 1.54 3.06
C ASN A 276 -22.24 1.04 4.42
N SER A 277 -23.27 1.71 4.96
CA SER A 277 -23.83 1.35 6.26
C SER A 277 -24.65 0.05 6.15
N PRO A 278 -24.50 -0.91 7.07
CA PRO A 278 -25.32 -2.12 7.09
C PRO A 278 -26.82 -1.83 7.28
N ALA A 279 -27.19 -0.63 7.74
CA ALA A 279 -28.58 -0.19 7.85
C ALA A 279 -29.21 0.23 6.50
N ALA A 280 -28.42 0.34 5.41
CA ALA A 280 -28.88 0.82 4.12
C ALA A 280 -30.05 -0.02 3.57
N ALA A 281 -29.93 -1.35 3.60
CA ALA A 281 -30.96 -2.25 3.09
C ALA A 281 -32.32 -2.06 3.79
N GLY A 282 -32.31 -1.91 5.12
CA GLY A 282 -33.52 -1.67 5.91
C GLY A 282 -34.15 -0.29 5.65
N LEU A 283 -33.33 0.76 5.57
CA LEU A 283 -33.80 2.12 5.27
C LEU A 283 -34.34 2.26 3.84
N GLU A 284 -33.77 1.51 2.89
CA GLU A 284 -34.25 1.46 1.50
C GLU A 284 -35.59 0.73 1.37
N ALA A 285 -35.80 -0.33 2.15
CA ALA A 285 -37.09 -1.00 2.24
C ALA A 285 -38.16 -0.07 2.83
N GLN A 286 -37.81 0.67 3.89
CA GLN A 286 -38.69 1.68 4.50
C GLN A 286 -38.99 2.84 3.55
N CYS A 287 -38.00 3.31 2.78
CA CYS A 287 -38.21 4.33 1.75
C CYS A 287 -39.15 3.83 0.64
N ARG A 288 -38.98 2.59 0.16
CA ARG A 288 -39.89 1.98 -0.82
C ARG A 288 -41.32 1.84 -0.28
N ALA A 289 -41.47 1.48 0.99
CA ALA A 289 -42.78 1.37 1.64
C ALA A 289 -43.47 2.74 1.83
N ALA A 290 -42.69 3.82 1.97
CA ALA A 290 -43.21 5.18 2.15
C ALA A 290 -43.76 5.84 0.87
N GLY A 291 -43.42 5.32 -0.32
CA GLY A 291 -43.91 5.82 -1.61
C GLY A 291 -43.66 7.32 -1.84
N ALA A 292 -44.58 7.99 -2.53
CA ALA A 292 -44.48 9.42 -2.89
C ALA A 292 -44.44 10.38 -1.69
N ALA A 293 -44.77 9.93 -0.48
CA ALA A 293 -44.67 10.71 0.75
C ALA A 293 -43.22 10.80 1.30
N GLY A 294 -42.28 10.01 0.76
CA GLY A 294 -40.88 9.96 1.19
C GLY A 294 -39.90 10.88 0.43
N GLU A 295 -40.33 11.46 -0.70
CA GLU A 295 -39.49 12.32 -1.55
C GLU A 295 -39.85 13.81 -1.40
N PRO A 296 -38.86 14.72 -1.36
CA PRO A 296 -39.13 16.14 -1.54
C PRO A 296 -39.64 16.42 -2.97
N PRO A 297 -40.50 17.43 -3.18
CA PRO A 297 -41.03 17.76 -4.50
C PRO A 297 -39.90 18.05 -5.51
N PRO A 298 -40.06 17.67 -6.79
CA PRO A 298 -39.02 17.78 -7.79
C PRO A 298 -38.64 19.25 -8.01
N VAL A 299 -37.37 19.56 -7.77
CA VAL A 299 -36.78 20.86 -8.12
C VAL A 299 -36.68 20.93 -9.64
N LYS A 300 -37.27 21.96 -10.26
CA LYS A 300 -37.24 22.19 -11.72
C LYS A 300 -35.79 22.17 -12.23
N ALA A 301 -35.54 21.32 -13.21
CA ALA A 301 -34.23 21.19 -13.85
C ALA A 301 -33.88 22.51 -14.58
N VAL A 302 -32.80 23.14 -14.17
CA VAL A 302 -32.15 24.22 -14.91
C VAL A 302 -31.34 23.59 -16.04
N GLU A 303 -31.47 24.21 -17.21
CA GLU A 303 -30.95 23.82 -18.51
C GLU A 303 -29.44 23.45 -18.48
N ARG A 304 -29.11 22.28 -19.02
CA ARG A 304 -27.73 21.77 -19.12
C ARG A 304 -26.99 22.57 -20.18
N VAL A 305 -26.14 23.50 -19.75
CA VAL A 305 -25.20 24.23 -20.62
C VAL A 305 -24.24 23.23 -21.28
N LYS A 306 -24.23 23.25 -22.61
CA LYS A 306 -23.29 22.53 -23.47
C LYS A 306 -21.92 23.21 -23.32
N SER A 307 -20.98 22.54 -22.64
CA SER A 307 -19.61 23.04 -22.51
C SER A 307 -18.84 22.80 -23.80
N THR A 308 -18.72 23.85 -24.61
CA THR A 308 -17.73 23.97 -25.67
C THR A 308 -16.36 24.15 -25.05
N GLN A 309 -15.43 23.25 -25.35
CA GLN A 309 -14.00 23.45 -25.12
C GLN A 309 -13.53 24.62 -26.00
N THR A 310 -13.14 25.71 -25.34
CA THR A 310 -12.17 26.67 -25.87
C THR A 310 -11.06 26.79 -24.86
N SER A 311 -9.87 26.43 -25.32
CA SER A 311 -8.57 26.75 -24.76
C SER A 311 -8.45 28.25 -24.50
N ASP A 312 -8.18 28.64 -23.25
CA ASP A 312 -7.24 29.73 -22.99
C ASP A 312 -6.69 29.71 -21.55
N THR A 313 -5.41 30.03 -21.50
CA THR A 313 -4.41 29.98 -20.42
C THR A 313 -4.77 30.67 -19.09
N SER A 314 -4.13 30.18 -18.02
CA SER A 314 -3.97 30.76 -16.67
C SER A 314 -4.93 30.27 -15.56
N GLY A 315 -4.80 28.98 -15.25
CA GLY A 315 -5.13 28.37 -13.96
C GLY A 315 -4.45 27.00 -13.96
N GLN A 316 -3.87 26.52 -12.86
CA GLN A 316 -3.17 25.23 -12.86
C GLN A 316 -4.12 24.11 -13.34
N ASP A 317 -4.00 23.74 -14.61
CA ASP A 317 -4.76 22.68 -15.25
C ASP A 317 -4.39 21.39 -14.54
N ARG A 318 -5.32 20.85 -13.76
CA ARG A 318 -5.15 19.56 -13.14
C ARG A 318 -4.97 18.53 -14.25
N SER A 319 -3.87 17.78 -14.21
CA SER A 319 -3.64 16.75 -15.20
C SER A 319 -4.77 15.72 -15.14
N ILE A 320 -5.09 15.10 -16.27
CA ILE A 320 -6.13 14.06 -16.32
C ILE A 320 -5.83 12.89 -15.37
N CYS A 321 -4.54 12.66 -15.08
CA CYS A 321 -4.07 11.68 -14.11
C CYS A 321 -4.40 12.07 -12.66
N ASP A 322 -4.35 13.36 -12.32
CA ASP A 322 -4.74 13.84 -10.98
C ASP A 322 -6.26 13.73 -10.79
N VAL A 323 -7.02 14.05 -11.84
CA VAL A 323 -8.47 13.87 -11.85
C VAL A 323 -8.86 12.39 -11.71
N ALA A 324 -8.12 11.49 -12.37
CA ALA A 324 -8.30 10.04 -12.23
C ALA A 324 -8.03 9.56 -10.80
N LYS A 325 -6.93 9.99 -10.17
CA LYS A 325 -6.60 9.67 -8.77
C LYS A 325 -7.67 10.18 -7.80
N GLU A 326 -8.14 11.42 -7.98
CA GLU A 326 -9.20 11.99 -7.15
C GLU A 326 -10.55 11.28 -7.34
N ALA A 327 -10.84 10.85 -8.57
CA ALA A 327 -12.02 10.04 -8.87
C ALA A 327 -11.96 8.67 -8.16
N ARG A 328 -10.80 7.99 -8.21
CA ARG A 328 -10.58 6.72 -7.48
C ARG A 328 -10.69 6.90 -5.96
N ALA A 329 -10.06 7.94 -5.40
CA ALA A 329 -10.12 8.23 -3.97
C ALA A 329 -11.55 8.44 -3.47
N ARG A 330 -12.45 8.94 -4.33
CA ARG A 330 -13.87 9.14 -4.04
C ARG A 330 -14.76 7.96 -4.42
N ASN A 331 -14.19 6.82 -4.85
CA ASN A 331 -14.91 5.67 -5.40
C ASN A 331 -15.89 6.06 -6.52
N SER A 332 -15.49 7.01 -7.37
CA SER A 332 -16.32 7.48 -8.47
C SER A 332 -16.42 6.42 -9.57
N PRO A 333 -17.61 6.15 -10.13
CA PRO A 333 -17.76 5.22 -11.27
C PRO A 333 -17.02 5.69 -12.53
N ALA A 334 -16.63 6.97 -12.61
CA ALA A 334 -15.84 7.51 -13.71
C ALA A 334 -14.33 7.20 -13.61
N ALA A 335 -13.85 6.66 -12.47
CA ALA A 335 -12.43 6.45 -12.21
C ALA A 335 -11.75 5.60 -13.29
N ALA A 336 -12.34 4.46 -13.67
CA ALA A 336 -11.76 3.57 -14.67
C ALA A 336 -11.58 4.26 -16.05
N GLY A 337 -12.56 5.06 -16.47
CA GLY A 337 -12.48 5.80 -17.74
C GLY A 337 -11.42 6.89 -17.73
N LEU A 338 -11.27 7.60 -16.60
CA LEU A 338 -10.25 8.64 -16.42
C LEU A 338 -8.84 8.05 -16.33
N GLU A 339 -8.69 6.88 -15.71
CA GLU A 339 -7.42 6.15 -15.64
C GLU A 339 -6.97 5.69 -17.01
N ALA A 340 -7.88 5.15 -17.83
CA ALA A 340 -7.59 4.79 -19.21
C ALA A 340 -7.13 6.01 -20.05
N GLN A 341 -7.75 7.17 -19.84
CA GLN A 341 -7.35 8.42 -20.51
C GLN A 341 -5.98 8.93 -20.04
N CYS A 342 -5.69 8.85 -18.74
CA CYS A 342 -4.38 9.15 -18.18
C CYS A 342 -3.29 8.25 -18.78
N GLN A 343 -3.54 6.95 -18.85
CA GLN A 343 -2.61 5.99 -19.44
C GLN A 343 -2.36 6.28 -20.93
N ALA A 344 -3.42 6.55 -21.70
CA ALA A 344 -3.29 6.92 -23.11
C ALA A 344 -2.44 8.20 -23.31
N THR A 345 -2.62 9.19 -22.44
CA THR A 345 -1.81 10.43 -22.45
C THR A 345 -0.34 10.13 -22.20
N ARG A 346 -0.03 9.34 -21.18
CA ARG A 346 1.35 8.93 -20.84
C ARG A 346 2.02 8.15 -21.98
N LEU A 347 1.29 7.25 -22.65
CA LEU A 347 1.83 6.50 -23.78
C LEU A 347 2.11 7.41 -25.00
N ASN A 348 1.30 8.45 -25.21
CA ASN A 348 1.56 9.44 -26.27
C ASN A 348 2.80 10.29 -25.97
N GLU A 349 3.00 10.69 -24.70
CA GLU A 349 4.22 11.38 -24.28
C GLU A 349 5.47 10.51 -24.48
N LEU A 350 5.40 9.23 -24.13
CA LEU A 350 6.49 8.27 -24.38
C LEU A 350 6.77 8.10 -25.87
N ALA A 351 5.74 7.95 -26.70
CA ALA A 351 5.90 7.88 -28.15
C ALA A 351 6.61 9.14 -28.69
N SER A 352 6.19 10.33 -28.26
CA SER A 352 6.81 11.58 -28.74
C SER A 352 8.28 11.68 -28.31
N ARG A 353 8.58 11.37 -27.04
CA ARG A 353 9.96 11.39 -26.52
C ARG A 353 10.84 10.36 -27.23
N GLY A 354 10.32 9.17 -27.47
CA GLY A 354 11.10 8.10 -28.08
C GLY A 354 11.35 8.32 -29.56
N ALA A 355 10.44 8.99 -30.28
CA ALA A 355 10.71 9.49 -31.62
C ALA A 355 11.88 10.50 -31.63
N GLU A 356 11.95 11.40 -30.63
CA GLU A 356 13.09 12.32 -30.50
C GLU A 356 14.40 11.58 -30.21
N ILE A 357 14.39 10.57 -29.33
CA ILE A 357 15.56 9.73 -29.04
C ILE A 357 16.01 8.99 -30.31
N ALA A 358 15.07 8.36 -31.02
CA ALA A 358 15.35 7.63 -32.25
C ALA A 358 15.97 8.51 -33.34
N ASN A 359 15.54 9.78 -33.44
CA ASN A 359 16.05 10.73 -34.42
C ASN A 359 17.46 11.29 -34.09
N ARG A 360 18.06 10.94 -32.94
CA ARG A 360 19.43 11.37 -32.58
C ARG A 360 20.52 10.40 -33.04
N ASP A 361 20.19 9.14 -33.29
CA ASP A 361 21.14 8.11 -33.72
C ASP A 361 20.84 7.65 -35.15
N PRO A 362 21.77 7.80 -36.11
CA PRO A 362 21.60 7.32 -37.48
C PRO A 362 21.18 5.85 -37.58
N MET A 363 21.66 4.99 -36.68
CA MET A 363 21.32 3.56 -36.70
C MET A 363 19.88 3.32 -36.25
N THR A 364 19.42 4.05 -35.24
CA THR A 364 18.02 3.99 -34.80
C THR A 364 17.07 4.61 -35.82
N ILE A 365 17.45 5.68 -36.52
CA ILE A 365 16.66 6.25 -37.62
C ILE A 365 16.39 5.20 -38.70
N GLU A 366 17.43 4.49 -39.13
CA GLU A 366 17.30 3.45 -40.16
C GLU A 366 16.39 2.30 -39.68
N LEU A 367 16.55 1.86 -38.43
CA LEU A 367 15.67 0.83 -37.86
C LEU A 367 14.21 1.29 -37.73
N ARG A 368 13.99 2.55 -37.31
CA ARG A 368 12.67 3.18 -37.21
C ARG A 368 11.98 3.29 -38.57
N ASN A 369 12.72 3.64 -39.62
CA ASN A 369 12.21 3.75 -40.99
C ASN A 369 11.80 2.38 -41.58
N ARG A 370 12.39 1.28 -41.08
CA ARG A 370 11.98 -0.09 -41.46
C ARG A 370 10.69 -0.54 -40.77
N GLN A 371 10.27 0.12 -39.69
CA GLN A 371 8.98 -0.16 -39.06
C GLN A 371 7.84 0.38 -39.91
N SER A 372 6.80 -0.46 -40.10
CA SER A 372 5.56 -0.05 -40.75
C SER A 372 4.94 1.17 -40.06
N GLU A 373 4.40 2.11 -40.84
CA GLU A 373 3.69 3.28 -40.32
C GLU A 373 2.51 2.88 -39.41
N GLY A 374 2.08 3.80 -38.54
CA GLY A 374 0.95 3.58 -37.63
C GLY A 374 1.37 2.93 -36.32
N HIS A 375 0.66 1.88 -35.91
CA HIS A 375 0.82 1.26 -34.59
C HIS A 375 2.22 0.65 -34.35
N VAL A 376 2.82 0.02 -35.36
CA VAL A 376 4.17 -0.57 -35.21
C VAL A 376 5.19 0.51 -34.93
N ARG A 377 5.22 1.58 -35.73
CA ARG A 377 6.13 2.72 -35.49
C ARG A 377 5.85 3.43 -34.17
N ARG A 378 4.58 3.62 -33.79
CA ARG A 378 4.22 4.18 -32.48
C ARG A 378 4.76 3.32 -31.33
N GLY A 379 4.60 2.00 -31.42
CA GLY A 379 5.15 1.05 -30.45
C GLY A 379 6.66 1.11 -30.36
N PHE A 380 7.35 1.18 -31.50
CA PHE A 380 8.81 1.38 -31.57
C PHE A 380 9.24 2.65 -30.86
N ASP A 381 8.57 3.77 -31.13
CA ASP A 381 8.88 5.04 -30.47
C ASP A 381 8.67 4.91 -28.95
N ILE A 382 7.58 4.32 -28.48
CA ILE A 382 7.39 4.07 -27.03
C ILE A 382 8.51 3.21 -26.44
N GLY A 383 8.93 2.16 -27.15
CA GLY A 383 10.02 1.28 -26.72
C GLY A 383 11.36 2.00 -26.60
N MET A 384 11.69 2.88 -27.55
CA MET A 384 12.91 3.71 -27.49
C MET A 384 12.94 4.60 -26.23
N ALA A 385 11.80 5.21 -25.88
CA ALA A 385 11.68 6.00 -24.65
C ALA A 385 11.72 5.15 -23.38
N ALA A 386 11.14 3.95 -23.42
CA ALA A 386 11.13 3.04 -22.27
C ALA A 386 12.52 2.43 -21.99
N ALA A 387 13.34 2.26 -23.03
CA ALA A 387 14.69 1.74 -22.91
C ALA A 387 15.71 2.81 -22.47
N GLU A 388 15.70 4.01 -23.07
CA GLU A 388 16.53 5.19 -22.75
C GLU A 388 17.87 4.90 -22.02
N GLY A 389 18.77 4.16 -22.68
CA GLY A 389 20.12 3.88 -22.17
C GLY A 389 20.21 2.82 -21.06
N GLN A 390 19.10 2.12 -20.76
CA GLN A 390 19.10 0.94 -19.92
C GLN A 390 19.45 -0.29 -20.75
N THR A 391 20.48 -1.02 -20.35
CA THR A 391 21.00 -2.21 -21.04
C THR A 391 20.41 -3.53 -20.52
N GLN A 392 19.37 -3.49 -19.67
CA GLN A 392 18.71 -4.70 -19.17
C GLN A 392 17.18 -4.67 -19.32
N PRO A 393 16.54 -5.80 -19.70
CA PRO A 393 15.09 -5.95 -19.63
C PRO A 393 14.63 -5.80 -18.18
N GLY A 394 13.42 -5.29 -17.96
CA GLY A 394 12.90 -5.06 -16.61
C GLY A 394 11.38 -4.91 -16.56
N PRO A 395 10.77 -5.14 -15.39
CA PRO A 395 9.31 -5.22 -15.23
C PRO A 395 8.59 -3.92 -15.62
N GLY A 396 9.25 -2.77 -15.48
CA GLY A 396 8.69 -1.50 -15.96
C GLY A 396 8.49 -1.47 -17.49
N LYS A 397 9.40 -2.09 -18.26
CA LYS A 397 9.25 -2.21 -19.72
C LYS A 397 8.17 -3.21 -20.09
N GLU A 398 8.07 -4.33 -19.36
CA GLU A 398 6.99 -5.31 -19.54
C GLU A 398 5.62 -4.69 -19.25
N GLN A 399 5.47 -3.93 -18.17
CA GLN A 399 4.23 -3.22 -17.85
C GLN A 399 3.85 -2.21 -18.93
N ILE A 400 4.81 -1.45 -19.44
CA ILE A 400 4.55 -0.53 -20.57
C ILE A 400 4.12 -1.34 -21.78
N ARG A 401 4.82 -2.43 -22.14
CA ARG A 401 4.47 -3.31 -23.24
C ARG A 401 3.05 -3.88 -23.11
N ASP A 402 2.70 -4.39 -21.94
CA ASP A 402 1.40 -5.03 -21.70
C ASP A 402 0.26 -4.02 -21.73
N SER A 403 0.56 -2.74 -21.46
CA SER A 403 -0.38 -1.62 -21.58
C SER A 403 -0.61 -1.08 -22.99
N LEU A 404 0.15 -1.54 -23.99
CA LEU A 404 0.00 -1.07 -25.37
C LEU A 404 -1.29 -1.61 -26.00
N GLY A 405 -2.18 -0.69 -26.37
CA GLY A 405 -3.50 -0.99 -26.93
C GLY A 405 -4.45 -1.73 -25.95
N PRO A 406 -5.76 -1.71 -26.22
CA PRO A 406 -6.69 -2.54 -25.45
C PRO A 406 -6.55 -4.02 -25.84
N GLU A 407 -6.82 -4.90 -24.89
CA GLU A 407 -6.73 -6.35 -25.06
C GLU A 407 -7.64 -6.86 -26.19
N GLY A 408 -7.15 -7.88 -26.92
CA GLY A 408 -7.90 -8.55 -27.99
C GLY A 408 -7.96 -7.81 -29.33
N ARG A 409 -7.23 -6.70 -29.48
CA ARG A 409 -7.18 -5.91 -30.73
C ARG A 409 -5.89 -6.15 -31.51
N VAL A 410 -5.95 -6.14 -32.84
CA VAL A 410 -4.80 -6.34 -33.73
C VAL A 410 -3.75 -5.24 -33.52
N GLU A 411 -4.22 -4.03 -33.23
CA GLU A 411 -3.40 -2.85 -32.96
C GLU A 411 -2.49 -3.05 -31.74
N LYS A 412 -2.93 -3.78 -30.70
CA LYS A 412 -2.10 -4.10 -29.52
C LYS A 412 -0.86 -4.89 -29.94
N TYR A 413 -1.04 -5.96 -30.71
CA TYR A 413 0.08 -6.79 -31.17
C TYR A 413 1.06 -6.00 -32.05
N GLN A 414 0.56 -5.08 -32.88
CA GLN A 414 1.39 -4.22 -33.71
C GLN A 414 2.25 -3.27 -32.87
N GLU A 415 1.66 -2.60 -31.87
CA GLU A 415 2.41 -1.74 -30.96
C GLU A 415 3.43 -2.53 -30.13
N GLN A 416 3.06 -3.70 -29.62
CA GLN A 416 3.98 -4.57 -28.86
C GLN A 416 5.17 -5.04 -29.72
N THR A 417 4.92 -5.41 -30.98
CA THR A 417 5.98 -5.83 -31.91
C THR A 417 7.01 -4.71 -32.15
N GLY A 418 6.54 -3.49 -32.38
CA GLY A 418 7.42 -2.34 -32.52
C GLY A 418 8.19 -2.04 -31.22
N PHE A 419 7.50 -2.11 -30.08
CA PHE A 419 8.10 -1.90 -28.76
C PHE A 419 9.22 -2.90 -28.47
N ASP A 420 8.98 -4.19 -28.67
CA ASP A 420 9.97 -5.24 -28.45
C ASP A 420 11.19 -5.02 -29.34
N THR A 421 10.99 -4.68 -30.63
CA THR A 421 12.09 -4.36 -31.56
C THR A 421 12.97 -3.21 -31.07
N ALA A 422 12.37 -2.14 -30.54
CA ALA A 422 13.09 -0.99 -30.02
C ALA A 422 13.85 -1.30 -28.71
N VAL A 423 13.22 -2.08 -27.82
CA VAL A 423 13.84 -2.50 -26.56
C VAL A 423 15.01 -3.42 -26.83
N ASP A 424 14.84 -4.48 -27.64
CA ASP A 424 15.91 -5.42 -27.98
C ASP A 424 17.12 -4.70 -28.59
N PHE A 425 16.87 -3.81 -29.56
CA PHE A 425 17.93 -2.98 -30.15
C PHE A 425 18.69 -2.12 -29.13
N SER A 426 17.96 -1.59 -28.14
CA SER A 426 18.55 -0.73 -27.11
C SER A 426 19.31 -1.51 -26.05
N LEU A 427 18.98 -2.79 -25.85
CA LEU A 427 19.63 -3.67 -24.86
C LEU A 427 20.93 -4.27 -25.38
N GLU A 428 21.07 -4.44 -26.69
CA GLU A 428 22.28 -4.96 -27.34
C GLU A 428 23.44 -3.96 -27.40
N ARG A 429 23.22 -2.69 -27.03
CA ARG A 429 24.20 -1.60 -27.07
C ARG A 429 24.44 -1.04 -25.68
#